data_AF-C0C704-F1
#
_entry.id   AF-C0C704-F1
#
_cell.length_a   1.000
_cell.length_b   1.000
_cell.length_c   1.000
_cell.angle_alpha   90.00
_cell.angle_beta   90.00
_cell.angle_gamma   90.00
#
_symmetry.space_group_name_H-M   'P 1'
#
loop_
_entity.id
_entity.type
_entity.pdbx_description
1 polymer ?
#
loop_
_entity_poly.entity_id
_entity_poly.type
_entity_poly.pdbx_seq_one_letter_code
_entity_poly.pdbx_strand_id
1 'polypeptide(L)'
;QAKQAVAPVHEFSQEVEAVLDEIETMLDGDIPEEQKRFYAVKLFERDDKIAEQMKHAPDVSAVIEKAEKDMDDDSESIITNERYNYITSIIGESLKKANKEKLTTSDKIDRVVTNRWLALPIFAVVMWLVYYVSVSTVGTWATDWANDGVFGEGWKLFGLVDVPGIPVIVENGLSVVNCA
;
A
#
# COMPACT_ATOMS: atom_id res chain seq x y z
N GLN A 1 -35.16 -12.50 -40.28
CA GLN A 1 -34.06 -12.76 -39.33
C GLN A 1 -34.67 -12.61 -37.94
N ALA A 2 -34.69 -13.67 -37.14
CA ALA A 2 -35.18 -13.59 -35.77
C ALA A 2 -34.24 -12.68 -34.97
N LYS A 3 -34.79 -11.61 -34.41
CA LYS A 3 -34.10 -10.67 -33.51
C LYS A 3 -33.60 -11.51 -32.33
N GLN A 4 -32.30 -11.81 -32.26
CA GLN A 4 -31.74 -12.44 -31.07
C GLN A 4 -31.93 -11.47 -29.92
N ALA A 5 -32.57 -11.93 -28.84
CA ALA A 5 -32.67 -11.16 -27.60
C ALA A 5 -31.24 -10.81 -27.15
N VAL A 6 -31.01 -9.53 -26.86
CA VAL A 6 -29.72 -9.05 -26.40
C VAL A 6 -29.54 -9.54 -24.98
N ALA A 7 -28.80 -10.64 -24.80
CA ALA A 7 -28.52 -11.17 -23.48
C ALA A 7 -27.67 -10.17 -22.69
N PRO A 8 -27.95 -9.97 -21.38
CA PRO A 8 -27.16 -9.07 -20.56
C PRO A 8 -25.72 -9.58 -20.44
N VAL A 9 -24.75 -8.65 -20.43
CA VAL A 9 -23.33 -8.99 -20.26
C VAL A 9 -23.05 -9.57 -18.87
N HIS A 10 -23.87 -9.18 -17.89
CA HIS A 10 -23.84 -9.71 -16.53
C HIS A 10 -25.25 -9.73 -15.94
N GLU A 11 -25.52 -10.75 -15.14
CA GLU A 11 -26.74 -10.91 -14.36
C GLU A 11 -26.43 -10.65 -12.88
N PHE A 12 -27.32 -9.95 -12.21
CA PHE A 12 -27.38 -9.76 -10.78
C PHE A 12 -28.02 -10.97 -10.10
N SER A 13 -28.19 -10.91 -8.78
CA SER A 13 -28.99 -11.90 -8.07
C SER A 13 -30.41 -12.02 -8.64
N GLN A 14 -31.01 -13.21 -8.55
CA GLN A 14 -32.34 -13.48 -9.10
C GLN A 14 -33.42 -12.54 -8.54
N GLU A 15 -33.26 -12.11 -7.28
CA GLU A 15 -34.18 -11.19 -6.62
C GLU A 15 -34.14 -9.81 -7.30
N VAL A 16 -32.94 -9.30 -7.57
CA VAL A 16 -32.77 -8.02 -8.28
C VAL A 16 -33.20 -8.13 -9.74
N GLU A 17 -32.86 -9.23 -10.42
CA GLU A 17 -33.29 -9.46 -11.81
C GLU A 17 -34.82 -9.48 -11.93
N ALA A 18 -35.52 -10.13 -11.00
CA ALA A 18 -36.99 -10.15 -11.01
C ALA A 18 -37.59 -8.73 -10.88
N VAL A 19 -36.96 -7.87 -10.08
CA VAL A 19 -37.37 -6.46 -9.91
C VAL A 19 -37.08 -5.66 -11.18
N LEU A 20 -35.91 -5.86 -11.79
CA LEU A 20 -35.54 -5.18 -13.04
C LEU A 20 -36.45 -5.62 -14.20
N ASP A 21 -36.75 -6.91 -14.30
CA ASP A 21 -37.69 -7.45 -15.29
C ASP A 21 -39.09 -6.84 -15.11
N GLU A 22 -39.56 -6.70 -13.85
CA GLU A 22 -40.83 -6.03 -13.55
C GLU A 22 -40.81 -4.58 -14.05
N ILE A 23 -39.74 -3.82 -13.80
CA ILE A 23 -39.58 -2.45 -14.31
C ILE A 23 -39.48 -2.42 -15.83
N GLU A 24 -38.76 -3.35 -16.46
CA GLU A 24 -38.65 -3.46 -17.92
C GLU A 24 -40.01 -3.65 -18.59
N THR A 25 -40.94 -4.38 -17.96
CA THR A 25 -42.31 -4.54 -18.47
C THR A 25 -43.15 -3.27 -18.38
N MET A 26 -42.77 -2.31 -17.53
CA MET A 26 -43.43 -1.00 -17.41
C MET A 26 -42.89 0.03 -18.40
N LEU A 27 -41.77 -0.26 -19.07
CA LEU A 27 -41.17 0.63 -20.06
C LEU A 27 -41.98 0.68 -21.36
N ASP A 28 -42.01 1.87 -21.98
CA ASP A 28 -42.67 2.08 -23.26
C ASP A 28 -42.02 1.26 -24.39
N GLY A 29 -42.85 0.86 -25.35
CA GLY A 29 -42.41 0.08 -26.52
C GLY A 29 -41.57 0.86 -27.54
N ASP A 30 -41.36 2.18 -27.34
CA ASP A 30 -40.47 2.98 -28.18
C ASP A 30 -39.01 2.97 -27.70
N ILE A 31 -38.75 2.43 -26.51
CA ILE A 31 -37.39 2.18 -26.01
C ILE A 31 -36.85 0.91 -26.69
N PRO A 32 -35.68 0.99 -27.38
CA PRO A 32 -35.05 -0.18 -27.98
C PRO A 32 -34.79 -1.28 -26.94
N GLU A 33 -34.99 -2.55 -27.32
CA GLU A 33 -34.77 -3.70 -26.43
C GLU A 33 -33.37 -3.70 -25.80
N GLU A 34 -32.34 -3.30 -26.55
CA GLU A 34 -30.96 -3.20 -26.05
C GLU A 34 -30.76 -2.13 -24.95
N GLN A 35 -31.69 -1.18 -24.80
CA GLN A 35 -31.62 -0.09 -23.82
C GLN A 35 -32.55 -0.31 -22.62
N LYS A 36 -33.54 -1.20 -22.71
CA LYS A 36 -34.53 -1.40 -21.64
C LYS A 36 -33.89 -1.69 -20.29
N ARG A 37 -32.92 -2.62 -20.25
CA ARG A 37 -32.17 -2.93 -19.04
C ARG A 37 -31.46 -1.72 -18.43
N PHE A 38 -30.85 -0.88 -19.28
CA PHE A 38 -30.18 0.33 -18.79
C PHE A 38 -31.19 1.29 -18.15
N TYR A 39 -32.34 1.53 -18.78
CA TYR A 39 -33.40 2.35 -18.22
C TYR A 39 -34.00 1.75 -16.95
N ALA A 40 -34.24 0.44 -16.91
CA ALA A 40 -34.78 -0.22 -15.73
C ALA A 40 -33.85 -0.11 -14.53
N VAL A 41 -32.55 -0.39 -14.71
CA VAL A 41 -31.54 -0.21 -13.65
C VAL A 41 -31.52 1.25 -13.16
N LYS A 42 -31.57 2.20 -14.09
CA LYS A 42 -31.49 3.63 -13.75
C LYS A 42 -32.73 4.16 -13.05
N LEU A 43 -33.91 3.72 -13.47
CA LEU A 43 -35.17 4.03 -12.79
C LEU A 43 -35.21 3.39 -11.40
N PHE A 44 -34.72 2.16 -11.26
CA PHE A 44 -34.58 1.50 -9.96
C PHE A 44 -33.63 2.27 -9.03
N GLU A 45 -32.48 2.75 -9.54
CA GLU A 45 -31.54 3.64 -8.82
C GLU A 45 -32.12 5.06 -8.52
N ARG A 46 -33.39 5.33 -8.85
CA ARG A 46 -34.04 6.65 -8.70
C ARG A 46 -33.26 7.79 -9.38
N ASP A 47 -32.67 7.55 -10.56
CA ASP A 47 -31.93 8.57 -11.31
C ASP A 47 -32.90 9.57 -11.99
N ASP A 48 -33.12 10.72 -11.36
CA ASP A 48 -34.03 11.77 -11.83
C ASP A 48 -33.74 12.23 -13.27
N LYS A 49 -32.47 12.20 -13.70
CA LYS A 49 -32.08 12.65 -15.06
C LYS A 49 -32.55 11.70 -16.14
N ILE A 50 -32.78 10.44 -15.78
CA ILE A 50 -33.20 9.41 -16.73
C ILE A 50 -34.68 9.61 -17.06
N ALA A 51 -35.49 9.96 -16.08
CA ALA A 51 -36.88 10.34 -16.31
C ALA A 51 -37.00 11.56 -17.25
N GLU A 52 -36.10 12.55 -17.13
CA GLU A 52 -36.05 13.72 -18.04
C GLU A 52 -35.70 13.36 -19.50
N GLN A 53 -35.00 12.25 -19.72
CA GLN A 53 -34.61 11.78 -21.05
C GLN A 53 -35.68 10.92 -21.72
N MET A 54 -36.67 10.45 -20.94
CA MET A 54 -37.77 9.65 -21.42
C MET A 54 -38.92 10.54 -21.86
N LYS A 55 -39.64 10.16 -22.92
CA LYS A 55 -40.88 10.85 -23.29
C LYS A 55 -41.97 10.66 -22.24
N HIS A 56 -41.99 9.46 -21.66
CA HIS A 56 -42.86 9.08 -20.57
C HIS A 56 -42.08 8.12 -19.67
N ALA A 57 -41.86 8.53 -18.42
CA ALA A 57 -41.26 7.69 -17.42
C ALA A 57 -42.39 6.98 -16.63
N PRO A 58 -42.37 5.64 -16.52
CA PRO A 58 -43.32 4.94 -15.68
C PRO A 58 -43.06 5.25 -14.20
N ASP A 59 -44.12 5.24 -13.39
CA ASP A 59 -43.98 5.32 -11.94
C ASP A 59 -43.60 3.95 -11.38
N VAL A 60 -42.33 3.83 -10.97
CA VAL A 60 -41.73 2.61 -10.42
C VAL A 60 -41.65 2.64 -8.89
N SER A 61 -42.18 3.68 -8.24
CA SER A 61 -41.97 3.91 -6.80
C SER A 61 -42.42 2.75 -5.93
N ALA A 62 -43.57 2.14 -6.26
CA ALA A 62 -44.10 1.00 -5.51
C ALA A 62 -43.25 -0.27 -5.64
N VAL A 63 -42.62 -0.48 -6.81
CA VAL A 63 -41.71 -1.60 -7.05
C VAL A 63 -40.43 -1.41 -6.25
N ILE A 64 -39.88 -0.19 -6.28
CA ILE A 64 -38.69 0.17 -5.51
C ILE A 64 -38.94 0.03 -4.02
N GLU A 65 -40.01 0.60 -3.47
CA GLU A 65 -40.33 0.52 -2.04
C GLU A 65 -40.50 -0.94 -1.56
N LYS A 66 -41.09 -1.79 -2.41
CA LYS A 66 -41.21 -3.21 -2.11
C LYS A 66 -39.84 -3.89 -2.10
N ALA A 67 -39.00 -3.64 -3.10
CA ALA A 67 -37.66 -4.21 -3.17
C ALA A 67 -36.77 -3.74 -2.02
N GLU A 68 -36.77 -2.44 -1.71
CA GLU A 68 -36.03 -1.86 -0.58
C GLU A 68 -36.44 -2.50 0.75
N LYS A 69 -37.73 -2.78 0.92
CA LYS A 69 -38.25 -3.47 2.11
C LYS A 69 -37.88 -4.95 2.14
N ASP A 70 -38.00 -5.65 1.01
CA ASP A 70 -37.75 -7.09 0.92
C ASP A 70 -36.25 -7.40 1.10
N MET A 71 -35.38 -6.48 0.65
CA MET A 71 -33.92 -6.59 0.71
C MET A 71 -33.27 -5.85 1.89
N ASP A 72 -34.06 -5.09 2.67
CA ASP A 72 -33.63 -4.29 3.83
C ASP A 72 -32.47 -3.33 3.53
N ASP A 73 -32.49 -2.72 2.34
CA ASP A 73 -31.45 -1.80 1.87
C ASP A 73 -32.02 -0.80 0.85
N ASP A 74 -31.34 0.31 0.60
CA ASP A 74 -31.78 1.29 -0.40
C ASP A 74 -31.45 0.83 -1.82
N SER A 75 -32.26 1.26 -2.79
CA SER A 75 -32.14 0.82 -4.20
C SER A 75 -30.78 1.14 -4.84
N GLU A 76 -30.14 2.24 -4.47
CA GLU A 76 -28.79 2.59 -4.95
C GLU A 76 -27.74 1.64 -4.37
N SER A 77 -27.83 1.35 -3.06
CA SER A 77 -26.96 0.41 -2.35
C SER A 77 -27.12 -1.02 -2.88
N ILE A 78 -28.36 -1.47 -3.16
CA ILE A 78 -28.65 -2.77 -3.76
C ILE A 78 -27.89 -2.95 -5.09
N ILE A 79 -28.07 -2.02 -6.04
CA ILE A 79 -27.39 -2.10 -7.34
C ILE A 79 -25.88 -1.98 -7.20
N THR A 80 -25.42 -1.12 -6.29
CA THR A 80 -23.99 -0.96 -6.00
C THR A 80 -23.39 -2.27 -5.50
N ASN A 81 -24.05 -2.94 -4.57
CA ASN A 81 -23.62 -4.23 -4.03
C ASN A 81 -23.57 -5.31 -5.12
N GLU A 82 -24.59 -5.41 -5.95
CA GLU A 82 -24.62 -6.35 -7.09
C GLU A 82 -23.47 -6.10 -8.08
N ARG A 83 -23.16 -4.84 -8.39
CA ARG A 83 -21.99 -4.48 -9.20
C ARG A 83 -20.68 -4.90 -8.53
N TYR A 84 -20.52 -4.69 -7.23
CA TYR A 84 -19.34 -5.14 -6.49
C TYR A 84 -19.21 -6.65 -6.43
N ASN A 85 -20.32 -7.37 -6.29
CA ASN A 85 -20.35 -8.84 -6.32
C ASN A 85 -19.85 -9.37 -7.67
N TYR A 86 -20.34 -8.78 -8.76
CA TYR A 86 -19.88 -9.12 -10.11
C TYR A 86 -18.40 -8.79 -10.34
N ILE A 87 -17.93 -7.61 -9.91
CA ILE A 87 -16.50 -7.26 -10.02
C ILE A 87 -15.64 -8.25 -9.21
N THR A 88 -16.10 -8.61 -8.01
CA THR A 88 -15.36 -9.51 -7.11
C THR A 88 -15.24 -10.92 -7.70
N SER A 89 -16.27 -11.42 -8.38
CA SER A 89 -16.21 -12.72 -9.06
C SER A 89 -15.16 -12.72 -10.19
N ILE A 90 -15.13 -11.66 -11.01
CA ILE A 90 -14.12 -11.50 -12.07
C ILE A 90 -12.70 -11.40 -11.49
N ILE A 91 -12.51 -10.61 -10.42
CA ILE A 91 -11.22 -10.46 -9.77
C ILE A 91 -10.75 -11.81 -9.22
N GLY A 92 -11.65 -12.59 -8.61
CA GLY A 92 -11.33 -13.93 -8.09
C GLY A 92 -10.75 -14.87 -9.15
N GLU A 93 -11.27 -14.81 -10.38
CA GLU A 93 -10.81 -15.62 -11.50
C GLU A 93 -9.51 -15.08 -12.14
N SER A 94 -9.38 -13.75 -12.19
CA SER A 94 -8.28 -13.07 -12.88
C SER A 94 -7.02 -12.93 -12.02
N LEU A 95 -7.18 -12.82 -10.69
CA LEU A 95 -6.10 -12.55 -9.76
C LEU A 95 -5.55 -13.84 -9.14
N LYS A 96 -4.48 -14.38 -9.72
CA LYS A 96 -3.67 -15.39 -9.02
C LYS A 96 -2.81 -14.72 -7.95
N LYS A 97 -3.29 -14.68 -6.71
CA LYS A 97 -2.43 -14.35 -5.55
C LYS A 97 -1.25 -15.33 -5.55
N ALA A 98 -0.03 -14.80 -5.61
CA ALA A 98 1.16 -15.61 -5.41
C ALA A 98 1.02 -16.34 -4.06
N ASN A 99 1.11 -17.67 -4.09
CA ASN A 99 0.97 -18.51 -2.90
C ASN A 99 1.75 -17.92 -1.73
N LYS A 100 1.05 -17.59 -0.63
CA LYS A 100 1.65 -17.18 0.66
C LYS A 100 2.54 -18.27 1.29
N GLU A 101 2.66 -19.44 0.67
CA GLU A 101 3.38 -20.59 1.22
C GLU A 101 4.91 -20.51 1.04
N LYS A 102 5.42 -19.70 0.11
CA LYS A 102 6.87 -19.51 -0.03
C LYS A 102 7.31 -18.37 0.88
N LEU A 103 7.77 -18.72 2.09
CA LEU A 103 8.50 -17.79 2.96
C LEU A 103 9.58 -17.08 2.14
N THR A 104 9.54 -15.76 2.14
CA THR A 104 10.57 -14.94 1.50
C THR A 104 11.90 -15.13 2.22
N THR A 105 13.01 -14.76 1.57
CA THR A 105 14.32 -14.78 2.23
C THR A 105 14.33 -13.90 3.49
N SER A 106 13.62 -12.77 3.47
CA SER A 106 13.42 -11.92 4.64
C SER A 106 12.68 -12.65 5.76
N ASP A 107 11.55 -13.31 5.47
CA ASP A 107 10.76 -14.03 6.48
C ASP A 107 11.57 -15.14 7.17
N LYS A 108 12.48 -15.79 6.42
CA LYS A 108 13.37 -16.81 6.96
C LYS A 108 14.42 -16.21 7.90
N ILE A 109 15.00 -15.07 7.52
CA ILE A 109 15.99 -14.36 8.34
C ILE A 109 15.33 -13.86 9.61
N ASP A 110 14.17 -13.20 9.50
CA ASP A 110 13.44 -12.67 10.65
C ASP A 110 13.08 -13.77 11.63
N ARG A 111 12.64 -14.94 11.16
CA ARG A 111 12.36 -16.09 12.04
C ARG A 111 13.57 -16.57 12.83
N VAL A 112 14.78 -16.44 12.29
CA VAL A 112 16.02 -16.81 12.98
C VAL A 112 16.48 -15.71 13.92
N VAL A 113 16.49 -14.46 13.44
CA VAL A 113 16.98 -13.28 14.19
C VAL A 113 16.04 -12.92 15.35
N THR A 114 14.73 -13.05 15.15
CA THR A 114 13.70 -12.76 16.18
C THR A 114 13.36 -13.96 17.07
N ASN A 115 14.06 -15.09 16.92
CA ASN A 115 13.84 -16.26 17.76
C ASN A 115 14.25 -15.95 19.20
N ARG A 116 13.35 -16.17 20.16
CA ARG A 116 13.55 -15.85 21.59
C ARG A 116 14.85 -16.39 22.18
N TRP A 117 15.31 -17.55 21.73
CA TRP A 117 16.53 -18.19 22.23
C TRP A 117 17.78 -17.79 21.44
N LEU A 118 17.69 -17.60 20.12
CA LEU A 118 18.83 -17.21 19.28
C LEU A 118 19.08 -15.70 19.30
N ALA A 119 18.09 -14.89 19.66
CA ALA A 119 18.20 -13.43 19.69
C ALA A 119 19.33 -12.97 20.62
N LEU A 120 19.45 -13.55 21.82
CA LEU A 120 20.51 -13.20 22.77
C LEU A 120 21.92 -13.56 22.28
N PRO A 121 22.20 -14.79 21.80
CA PRO A 121 23.48 -15.12 21.17
C PRO A 121 23.82 -14.26 19.95
N ILE A 122 22.87 -14.05 19.04
CA ILE A 122 23.07 -13.23 17.82
C ILE A 122 23.41 -11.80 18.23
N PHE A 123 22.66 -11.23 19.17
CA PHE A 123 22.93 -9.89 19.69
C PHE A 123 24.33 -9.78 20.28
N ALA A 124 24.75 -10.76 21.09
CA ALA A 124 26.09 -10.78 21.67
C ALA A 124 27.20 -10.84 20.60
N VAL A 125 27.02 -11.65 19.55
CA VAL A 125 27.99 -11.74 18.44
C VAL A 125 28.05 -10.42 17.66
N VAL A 126 26.90 -9.80 17.36
CA VAL A 126 26.85 -8.51 16.66
C VAL A 126 27.52 -7.43 17.50
N MET A 127 27.19 -7.34 18.79
CA MET A 127 27.81 -6.37 19.70
C MET A 127 29.32 -6.61 19.84
N TRP A 128 29.75 -7.87 19.90
CA TRP A 128 31.17 -8.21 19.90
C TRP A 128 31.86 -7.79 18.60
N LEU A 129 31.24 -8.01 17.44
CA LEU A 129 31.79 -7.57 16.15
C LEU A 129 31.91 -6.05 16.07
N VAL A 130 30.87 -5.32 16.50
CA VAL A 130 30.90 -3.85 16.56
C VAL A 130 32.04 -3.39 17.47
N TYR A 131 32.14 -3.96 18.68
CA TYR A 131 33.21 -3.65 19.61
C TYR A 131 34.60 -3.94 19.00
N TYR A 132 34.77 -5.11 18.39
CA TYR A 132 36.02 -5.53 17.78
C TYR A 132 36.45 -4.56 16.66
N VAL A 133 35.53 -4.19 15.77
CA VAL A 133 35.84 -3.22 14.70
C VAL A 133 36.13 -1.84 15.29
N SER A 134 35.30 -1.37 16.23
CA SER A 134 35.49 -0.05 16.83
C SER A 134 36.80 0.07 17.59
N VAL A 135 37.24 -0.97 18.31
CA VAL A 135 38.42 -0.91 19.17
C VAL A 135 39.68 -1.40 18.45
N SER A 136 39.61 -2.53 17.74
CA SER A 136 40.78 -3.20 17.18
C SER A 136 41.14 -2.80 15.75
N THR A 137 40.28 -2.06 15.03
CA THR A 137 40.67 -1.49 13.73
C THR A 137 40.69 0.04 13.83
N VAL A 138 39.51 0.66 13.91
CA VAL A 138 39.37 2.12 13.95
C VAL A 138 40.00 2.69 15.24
N GLY A 139 39.81 2.01 16.36
CA GLY A 139 40.33 2.43 17.66
C GLY A 139 41.86 2.44 17.70
N THR A 140 42.52 1.41 17.17
CA THR A 140 43.98 1.39 17.01
C THR A 140 44.47 2.55 16.15
N TRP A 141 43.87 2.77 14.98
CA TRP A 141 44.27 3.89 14.11
C TRP A 141 44.10 5.25 14.78
N ALA A 142 43.00 5.45 15.51
CA ALA A 142 42.76 6.67 16.27
C ALA A 142 43.75 6.83 17.44
N THR A 143 44.09 5.74 18.12
CA THR A 143 45.04 5.74 19.23
C THR A 143 46.46 6.02 18.76
N ASP A 144 46.88 5.38 17.66
CA ASP A 144 48.19 5.59 17.04
C ASP A 144 48.31 7.03 16.53
N TRP A 145 47.27 7.56 15.87
CA TRP A 145 47.24 8.96 15.46
C TRP A 145 47.31 9.93 16.66
N ALA A 146 46.63 9.63 17.75
CA ALA A 146 46.70 10.47 18.96
C ALA A 146 48.09 10.44 19.59
N ASN A 147 48.69 9.25 19.75
CA ASN A 147 49.99 9.09 20.39
C ASN A 147 51.13 9.66 19.55
N ASP A 148 51.20 9.29 18.27
CA ASP A 148 52.33 9.66 17.41
C ASP A 148 52.15 11.04 16.78
N GLY A 149 50.90 11.40 16.46
CA GLY A 149 50.56 12.66 15.83
C GLY A 149 50.34 13.79 16.83
N VAL A 150 49.30 13.68 17.66
CA VAL A 150 48.89 14.77 18.57
C VAL A 150 49.86 14.95 19.73
N PHE A 151 50.32 13.84 20.33
CA PHE A 151 51.22 13.85 21.49
C PHE A 151 52.68 13.49 21.16
N GLY A 152 52.98 13.18 19.90
CA GLY A 152 54.32 12.84 19.43
C GLY A 152 54.95 13.96 18.61
N GLU A 153 55.39 13.63 17.41
CA GLU A 153 56.18 14.53 16.55
C GLU A 153 55.30 15.56 15.83
N GLY A 154 54.02 15.27 15.63
CA GLY A 154 53.08 16.11 14.89
C GLY A 154 52.32 15.34 13.83
N TRP A 155 51.33 16.00 13.22
CA TRP A 155 50.45 15.39 12.23
C TRP A 155 50.13 16.36 11.09
N LYS A 156 49.69 15.83 9.94
CA LYS A 156 49.31 16.64 8.79
C LYS A 156 47.82 16.90 8.74
N LEU A 157 47.42 18.16 8.89
CA LEU A 157 46.03 18.59 8.71
C LEU A 157 45.70 18.66 7.21
N PHE A 158 44.76 17.81 6.78
CA PHE A 158 44.33 17.63 5.37
C PHE A 158 45.46 17.32 4.38
N GLY A 159 46.63 16.85 4.85
CA GLY A 159 47.81 16.61 4.02
C GLY A 159 48.53 17.87 3.53
N LEU A 160 48.09 19.06 3.97
CA LEU A 160 48.57 20.36 3.46
C LEU A 160 49.35 21.18 4.50
N VAL A 161 49.10 20.94 5.79
CA VAL A 161 49.68 21.73 6.88
C VAL A 161 50.28 20.79 7.92
N ASP A 162 51.58 20.92 8.17
CA ASP A 162 52.28 20.22 9.26
C ASP A 162 51.96 20.91 10.59
N VAL A 163 51.25 20.20 11.47
CA VAL A 163 50.91 20.65 12.82
C VAL A 163 51.83 19.92 13.81
N PRO A 164 52.73 20.64 14.51
CA PRO A 164 53.63 20.00 15.48
C PRO A 164 52.83 19.44 16.68
N GLY A 165 53.37 18.39 17.29
CA GLY A 165 52.76 17.77 18.47
C GLY A 165 52.64 18.75 19.64
N ILE A 166 51.66 18.52 20.53
CA ILE A 166 51.40 19.37 21.69
C ILE A 166 52.64 19.57 22.58
N PRO A 167 53.46 18.53 22.89
CA PRO A 167 54.67 18.73 23.68
C PRO A 167 55.67 19.68 23.04
N VAL A 168 55.85 19.60 21.72
CA VAL A 168 56.77 20.47 20.95
C VAL A 168 56.30 21.92 20.97
N ILE A 169 54.98 22.16 20.86
CA ILE A 169 54.41 23.51 20.97
C ILE A 169 54.61 24.08 22.38
N VAL A 170 54.38 23.27 23.41
CA VAL A 170 54.56 23.69 24.81
C VAL A 170 56.04 23.96 25.12
N GLU A 171 56.96 23.11 24.66
CA GLU A 171 58.40 23.30 24.84
C GLU A 171 58.90 24.57 24.15
N ASN A 172 58.51 24.80 22.89
CA ASN A 172 58.84 26.02 22.16
C ASN A 172 58.24 27.27 22.82
N GLY A 173 57.02 27.17 23.36
CA GLY A 173 56.39 28.26 24.11
C GLY A 173 57.13 28.58 25.40
N LEU A 174 57.51 27.55 26.16
CA LEU A 174 58.29 27.69 27.40
C LEU A 174 59.69 28.23 27.15
N SER A 175 60.37 27.82 26.06
CA SER A 175 61.68 28.36 25.71
C SER A 175 61.61 29.84 25.32
N VAL A 176 60.53 30.28 24.66
CA VAL A 176 60.32 31.70 24.31
C VAL A 176 60.04 32.54 25.56
N VAL A 177 59.27 32.01 26.53
CA VAL A 177 58.99 32.71 27.80
C VAL A 177 60.21 32.73 28.73
N ASN A 178 61.04 31.70 28.73
CA ASN A 178 62.26 31.64 29.55
C ASN A 178 63.47 32.37 28.92
N CYS A 179 63.34 32.83 27.67
CA CYS A 179 64.28 33.72 26.99
C CYS A 179 63.83 35.20 26.96
N ALA A 180 62.71 35.53 27.62
CA ALA A 180 62.21 36.89 27.85
C ALA A 180 62.36 37.26 29.33
#